data_AF-A0A718XVH8-F1
#
_entry.id   AF-A0A718XVH8-F1
#
_cell.length_a   1.000
_cell.length_b   1.000
_cell.length_c   1.000
_cell.angle_alpha   90.00
_cell.angle_beta   90.00
_cell.angle_gamma   90.00
#
_symmetry.space_group_name_H-M   'P 1'
#
loop_
_entity.id
_entity.type
_entity.pdbx_description
1 polymer ?
#
loop_
_entity_poly.entity_id
_entity_poly.type
_entity_poly.pdbx_seq_one_letter_code
_entity_poly.pdbx_strand_id
1 'polypeptide(L)'
;MTVKRPVSASLAKAFFYIVLLSILSTGSALLTLTSSLRDAEAINIAGSLRMQSYRLGYDLQSRSPQINAHRQLFQHALNSPVLQNLNAWYVPQAVKTRYARLHANWLEMNSRLQDGDIAWYQTNINNYVDQIDLFVLALQHYAERKVMLVVAISLAGGIGIFTLVFFTLRRIRQQVVRPLNQLVTASQRIEHGQFAPLPLDTSLPNELGLLAKTFSQMSSELHKLYRSLEASVEEKTHDLHEAHRRLEVLYQCSQALNTSQIDVHCFRHILQIVREHDAAWYLELTVGDNWRISEGMQSPDLPMQMLPVTMQDTVYGELHWQSPNVNASTPLLNSVSTMLGRGLYFNQAQKHFQQLLLMEERATIARELHDSLAQVLSYLRIQLTLLKRAIPEDNAGAQSIMADFSRALNDAYRQLRELLTTFRLTLQQADLPSALHEMLEDLQSQTPAKLTLDCRLPTLALDAQMQVHLLQI
;
A
#
# COMPACT_ATOMS: atom_id res chain seq x y z
N MET A 1 -0.31 -30.01 8.91
CA MET A 1 0.57 -30.59 7.87
C MET A 1 1.80 -31.17 8.57
N THR A 2 2.14 -32.43 8.33
CA THR A 2 3.27 -33.10 9.00
C THR A 2 4.50 -33.16 8.09
N VAL A 3 5.67 -32.92 8.67
CA VAL A 3 6.95 -32.98 7.96
C VAL A 3 7.30 -34.45 7.70
N LYS A 4 7.44 -34.84 6.43
CA LYS A 4 7.68 -36.25 6.03
C LYS A 4 9.11 -36.72 6.31
N ARG A 5 10.09 -35.82 6.18
CA ARG A 5 11.52 -36.10 6.37
C ARG A 5 12.18 -34.97 7.16
N PRO A 6 12.14 -35.05 8.51
CA PRO A 6 12.77 -34.05 9.36
C PRO A 6 14.27 -33.92 9.08
N VAL A 7 14.79 -32.68 9.08
CA VAL A 7 16.24 -32.43 8.93
C VAL A 7 17.03 -33.15 10.03
N SER A 8 16.54 -33.12 11.27
CA SER A 8 17.17 -33.79 12.42
C SER A 8 17.36 -35.28 12.20
N ALA A 9 16.31 -35.98 11.75
CA ALA A 9 16.37 -37.42 11.48
C ALA A 9 17.32 -37.76 10.32
N SER A 10 17.39 -36.90 9.29
CA SER A 10 18.32 -37.10 8.18
C SER A 10 19.78 -36.90 8.59
N LEU A 11 20.05 -35.90 9.43
CA LEU A 11 21.40 -35.63 9.96
C LEU A 11 21.83 -36.72 10.93
N ALA A 12 20.95 -37.16 11.83
CA ALA A 12 21.23 -38.23 12.77
C ALA A 12 21.64 -39.53 12.04
N LYS A 13 20.90 -39.91 10.98
CA LYS A 13 21.26 -41.07 10.15
C LYS A 13 22.63 -40.91 9.49
N ALA A 14 22.93 -39.74 8.96
CA ALA A 14 24.22 -39.46 8.33
C ALA A 14 25.38 -39.59 9.31
N PHE A 15 25.30 -38.94 10.48
CA PHE A 15 26.32 -39.03 11.53
C PHE A 15 26.47 -40.46 12.04
N PHE A 16 25.37 -41.19 12.22
CA PHE A 16 25.40 -42.59 12.62
C PHE A 16 26.24 -43.44 11.64
N TYR A 17 26.02 -43.33 10.33
CA TYR A 17 26.80 -44.10 9.35
C TYR A 17 28.28 -43.68 9.30
N ILE A 18 28.58 -42.38 9.45
CA ILE A 18 29.98 -41.90 9.51
C ILE A 18 30.69 -42.48 10.73
N VAL A 19 30.08 -42.40 11.91
CA VAL A 19 30.64 -42.93 13.15
C VAL A 19 30.76 -44.45 13.09
N LEU A 20 29.74 -45.15 12.60
CA LEU A 20 29.77 -46.60 12.43
C LEU A 20 30.92 -47.05 11.53
N LEU A 21 31.12 -46.39 10.39
CA LEU A 21 32.20 -46.72 9.45
C LEU A 21 33.59 -46.43 10.04
N SER A 22 33.71 -45.34 10.81
CA SER A 22 34.93 -45.00 11.55
C SER A 22 35.27 -46.06 12.62
N ILE A 23 34.27 -46.49 13.41
CA ILE A 23 34.43 -47.53 14.43
C ILE A 23 34.81 -48.88 13.80
N LEU A 24 34.15 -49.27 12.71
CA LEU A 24 34.45 -50.54 12.03
C LEU A 24 35.86 -50.56 11.43
N SER A 25 36.26 -49.48 10.75
CA SER A 25 37.60 -49.39 10.17
C SER A 25 38.69 -49.35 11.25
N THR A 26 38.53 -48.49 12.27
CA THR A 26 39.48 -48.37 13.38
C THR A 26 39.54 -49.65 14.22
N GLY A 27 38.39 -50.26 14.50
CA GLY A 27 38.28 -51.52 15.24
C GLY A 27 38.98 -52.67 14.51
N SER A 28 38.81 -52.77 13.19
CA SER A 28 39.52 -53.78 12.38
C SER A 28 41.04 -53.58 12.39
N ALA A 29 41.50 -52.34 12.33
CA ALA A 29 42.92 -51.99 12.39
C ALA A 29 43.51 -52.36 13.76
N LEU A 30 42.82 -52.04 14.85
CA LEU A 30 43.26 -52.31 16.22
C LEU A 30 43.31 -53.82 16.52
N LEU A 31 42.29 -54.57 16.08
CA LEU A 31 42.26 -56.04 16.20
C LEU A 31 43.40 -56.69 15.41
N THR A 32 43.72 -56.15 14.23
CA THR A 32 44.83 -56.69 13.44
C THR A 32 46.18 -56.34 14.08
N LEU A 33 46.37 -55.11 14.55
CA LEU A 33 47.58 -54.66 15.23
C LEU A 33 47.89 -55.51 16.48
N THR A 34 46.88 -55.79 17.29
CA THR A 34 47.02 -56.68 18.45
C THR A 34 47.37 -58.12 18.05
N SER A 35 46.83 -58.60 16.93
CA SER A 35 47.24 -59.90 16.36
C SER A 35 48.69 -59.89 15.85
N SER A 36 49.19 -58.78 15.29
CA SER A 36 50.53 -58.67 14.70
C SER A 36 51.66 -58.74 15.73
N LEU A 37 51.41 -58.35 16.99
CA LEU A 37 52.39 -58.53 18.08
C LEU A 37 52.77 -60.01 18.25
N ARG A 38 51.79 -60.91 18.10
CA ARG A 38 52.01 -62.36 18.19
C ARG A 38 52.69 -62.92 16.94
N ASP A 39 52.54 -62.28 15.78
CA ASP A 39 53.24 -62.71 14.56
C ASP A 39 54.75 -62.49 14.68
N ALA A 40 55.17 -61.35 15.25
CA ALA A 40 56.59 -61.04 15.46
C ALA A 40 57.24 -62.07 16.41
N GLU A 41 56.54 -62.42 17.48
CA GLU A 41 56.96 -63.49 18.41
C GLU A 41 57.04 -64.86 17.68
N ALA A 42 56.03 -65.22 16.89
CA ALA A 42 56.00 -66.47 16.14
C ALA A 42 57.18 -66.58 15.16
N ILE A 43 57.47 -65.50 14.41
CA ILE A 43 58.60 -65.42 13.48
C ILE A 43 59.93 -65.56 14.24
N ASN A 44 60.07 -64.91 15.40
CA ASN A 44 61.28 -65.00 16.22
C ASN A 44 61.52 -66.41 16.75
N ILE A 45 60.49 -67.06 17.33
CA ILE A 45 60.62 -68.44 17.84
C ILE A 45 60.88 -69.41 16.69
N ALA A 46 60.15 -69.31 15.58
CA ALA A 46 60.38 -70.14 14.41
C ALA A 46 61.77 -69.94 13.79
N GLY A 47 62.28 -68.69 13.77
CA GLY A 47 63.65 -68.38 13.36
C GLY A 47 64.70 -69.01 14.28
N SER A 48 64.44 -69.02 15.60
CA SER A 48 65.34 -69.66 16.58
C SER A 48 65.52 -71.16 16.33
N LEU A 49 64.52 -71.85 15.77
CA LEU A 49 64.60 -73.27 15.46
C LEU A 49 65.75 -73.57 14.49
N ARG A 50 66.04 -72.69 13.53
CA ARG A 50 67.17 -72.88 12.59
C ARG A 50 68.50 -72.94 13.31
N MET A 51 68.73 -71.97 14.22
CA MET A 51 69.95 -71.92 15.04
C MET A 51 70.04 -73.16 15.92
N GLN A 52 68.93 -73.54 16.57
CA GLN A 52 68.89 -74.71 17.42
C GLN A 52 69.14 -76.02 16.65
N SER A 53 68.66 -76.13 15.41
CA SER A 53 68.96 -77.25 14.51
C SER A 53 70.47 -77.34 14.24
N TYR A 54 71.14 -76.27 13.82
CA TYR A 54 72.60 -76.33 13.63
C TYR A 54 73.36 -76.56 14.94
N ARG A 55 72.92 -76.00 16.06
CA ARG A 55 73.50 -76.22 17.39
C ARG A 55 73.46 -77.69 17.80
N LEU A 56 72.34 -78.38 17.54
CA LEU A 56 72.22 -79.82 17.80
C LEU A 56 73.19 -80.65 16.95
N GLY A 57 73.41 -80.27 15.69
CA GLY A 57 74.44 -80.89 14.86
C GLY A 57 75.85 -80.69 15.41
N TYR A 58 76.16 -79.50 15.93
CA TYR A 58 77.43 -79.22 16.60
C TYR A 58 77.59 -80.00 17.92
N ASP A 59 76.55 -80.06 18.74
CA ASP A 59 76.54 -80.84 19.99
C ASP A 59 76.76 -82.33 19.73
N LEU A 60 76.18 -82.85 18.66
CA LEU A 60 76.33 -84.24 18.23
C LEU A 60 77.77 -84.53 17.79
N GLN A 61 78.38 -83.64 17.01
CA GLN A 61 79.78 -83.78 16.56
C GLN A 61 80.77 -83.66 17.71
N SER A 62 80.56 -82.70 18.61
CA SER A 62 81.43 -82.42 19.76
C SER A 62 81.20 -83.34 20.96
N ARG A 63 80.18 -84.23 20.90
CA ARG A 63 79.73 -85.07 22.03
C ARG A 63 79.43 -84.24 23.28
N SER A 64 78.79 -83.09 23.09
CA SER A 64 78.44 -82.15 24.14
C SER A 64 77.52 -82.81 25.17
N PRO A 65 77.78 -82.66 26.49
CA PRO A 65 76.88 -83.16 27.53
C PRO A 65 75.52 -82.44 27.54
N GLN A 66 75.39 -81.31 26.83
CA GLN A 66 74.18 -80.48 26.77
C GLN A 66 73.20 -80.92 25.69
N ILE A 67 73.54 -81.90 24.84
CA ILE A 67 72.71 -82.30 23.69
C ILE A 67 71.26 -82.63 24.07
N ASN A 68 71.05 -83.33 25.19
CA ASN A 68 69.70 -83.69 25.65
C ASN A 68 68.90 -82.46 26.13
N ALA A 69 69.56 -81.51 26.78
CA ALA A 69 68.92 -80.25 27.18
C ALA A 69 68.56 -79.40 25.95
N HIS A 70 69.45 -79.30 24.96
CA HIS A 70 69.16 -78.59 23.71
C HIS A 70 68.07 -79.27 22.87
N ARG A 71 67.95 -80.60 22.91
CA ARG A 71 66.83 -81.33 22.28
C ARG A 71 65.49 -81.00 22.93
N GLN A 72 65.45 -80.96 24.27
CA GLN A 72 64.25 -80.54 25.00
C GLN A 72 63.90 -79.07 24.73
N LEU A 73 64.89 -78.18 24.69
CA LEU A 73 64.67 -76.77 24.32
C LEU A 73 64.10 -76.61 22.91
N PHE A 74 64.58 -77.39 21.95
CA PHE A 74 64.02 -77.41 20.59
C PHE A 74 62.55 -77.86 20.62
N GLN A 75 62.25 -78.96 21.31
CA GLN A 75 60.88 -79.47 21.44
C GLN A 75 59.96 -78.44 22.11
N HIS A 76 60.42 -77.75 23.14
CA HIS A 76 59.67 -76.70 23.82
C HIS A 76 59.43 -75.49 22.91
N ALA A 77 60.43 -75.06 22.13
CA ALA A 77 60.29 -73.97 21.18
C ALA A 77 59.30 -74.33 20.06
N LEU A 78 59.41 -75.55 19.51
CA LEU A 78 58.50 -76.07 18.48
C LEU A 78 57.06 -76.16 18.99
N ASN A 79 56.86 -76.55 20.25
CA ASN A 79 55.56 -76.65 20.90
C ASN A 79 55.13 -75.38 21.66
N SER A 80 55.78 -74.24 21.39
CA SER A 80 55.45 -72.99 22.07
C SER A 80 53.99 -72.59 21.81
N PRO A 81 53.30 -71.96 22.79
CA PRO A 81 51.90 -71.57 22.63
C PRO A 81 51.66 -70.68 21.41
N VAL A 82 52.61 -69.82 21.04
CA VAL A 82 52.47 -68.93 19.88
C VAL A 82 52.38 -69.72 18.56
N LEU A 83 53.13 -70.82 18.42
CA LEU A 83 53.11 -71.67 17.23
C LEU A 83 51.92 -72.62 17.23
N GLN A 84 51.52 -73.15 18.40
CA GLN A 84 50.32 -73.99 18.51
C GLN A 84 49.04 -73.22 18.15
N ASN A 85 48.95 -71.94 18.53
CA ASN A 85 47.82 -71.07 18.21
C ASN A 85 47.67 -70.78 16.70
N LEU A 86 48.66 -71.14 15.87
CA LEU A 86 48.56 -71.06 14.41
C LEU A 86 47.59 -72.09 13.83
N ASN A 87 47.16 -73.09 14.61
CA ASN A 87 46.12 -74.03 14.20
C ASN A 87 44.71 -73.47 14.39
N ALA A 88 44.43 -72.30 13.78
CA ALA A 88 43.13 -71.64 13.83
C ALA A 88 42.48 -71.54 12.44
N TRP A 89 41.18 -71.26 12.40
CA TRP A 89 40.40 -71.20 11.16
C TRP A 89 40.80 -70.02 10.25
N TYR A 90 41.20 -68.90 10.84
CA TYR A 90 41.62 -67.69 10.12
C TYR A 90 43.08 -67.74 9.62
N VAL A 91 43.85 -68.76 10.02
CA VAL A 91 45.26 -68.92 9.60
C VAL A 91 45.33 -69.69 8.27
N PRO A 92 46.11 -69.21 7.28
CA PRO A 92 46.23 -69.87 5.98
C PRO A 92 46.70 -71.32 6.07
N GLN A 93 46.15 -72.17 5.21
CA GLN A 93 46.50 -73.59 5.16
C GLN A 93 48.00 -73.82 4.93
N ALA A 94 48.65 -72.96 4.14
CA ALA A 94 50.09 -73.01 3.89
C ALA A 94 50.94 -72.94 5.18
N VAL A 95 50.52 -72.14 6.17
CA VAL A 95 51.22 -72.03 7.46
C VAL A 95 50.99 -73.32 8.28
N LYS A 96 49.74 -73.78 8.37
CA LYS A 96 49.36 -74.97 9.14
C LYS A 96 50.03 -76.25 8.62
N THR A 97 50.02 -76.46 7.30
CA THR A 97 50.65 -77.63 6.67
C THR A 97 52.17 -77.63 6.87
N ARG A 98 52.82 -76.46 6.77
CA ARG A 98 54.26 -76.34 7.01
C ARG A 98 54.61 -76.60 8.48
N TYR A 99 53.84 -76.07 9.42
CA TYR A 99 54.02 -76.34 10.85
C TYR A 99 53.86 -77.84 11.17
N ALA A 100 52.81 -78.50 10.63
CA ALA A 100 52.61 -79.93 10.80
C ALA A 100 53.78 -80.76 10.22
N ARG A 101 54.33 -80.36 9.07
CA ARG A 101 55.50 -81.02 8.46
C ARG A 101 56.76 -80.83 9.30
N LEU A 102 56.99 -79.65 9.89
CA LEU A 102 58.11 -79.44 10.81
C LEU A 102 58.02 -80.34 12.04
N HIS A 103 56.81 -80.52 12.58
CA HIS A 103 56.57 -81.40 13.71
C HIS A 103 56.80 -82.87 13.34
N ALA A 104 56.34 -83.32 12.17
CA ALA A 104 56.60 -84.67 11.68
C ALA A 104 58.10 -84.93 11.46
N ASN A 105 58.81 -83.99 10.83
CA ASN A 105 60.23 -84.16 10.51
C ASN A 105 61.13 -84.02 11.75
N TRP A 106 60.68 -83.29 12.76
CA TRP A 106 61.37 -83.27 14.06
C TRP A 106 61.36 -84.64 14.75
N LEU A 107 60.29 -85.43 14.61
CA LEU A 107 60.24 -86.78 15.21
C LEU A 107 61.37 -87.66 14.67
N GLU A 108 61.58 -87.68 13.35
CA GLU A 108 62.69 -88.40 12.71
C GLU A 108 64.04 -87.82 13.14
N MET A 109 64.19 -86.49 13.09
CA MET A 109 65.43 -85.81 13.49
C MET A 109 65.82 -86.11 14.94
N ASN A 110 64.84 -86.13 15.84
CA ASN A 110 65.03 -86.38 17.26
C ASN A 110 65.38 -87.84 17.55
N SER A 111 64.82 -88.80 16.78
CA SER A 111 65.20 -90.21 16.84
C SER A 111 66.65 -90.41 16.41
N ARG A 112 67.05 -89.82 15.27
CA ARG A 112 68.43 -89.93 14.74
C ARG A 112 69.47 -89.31 15.67
N LEU A 113 69.11 -88.22 16.36
CA LEU A 113 69.91 -87.60 17.40
C LEU A 113 70.08 -88.52 18.64
N GLN A 114 69.08 -89.34 18.99
CA GLN A 114 69.19 -90.33 20.08
C GLN A 114 70.11 -91.48 19.70
N ASP A 115 70.02 -91.93 18.44
CA ASP A 115 70.81 -93.05 17.92
C ASP A 115 72.28 -92.65 17.66
N GLY A 116 72.61 -91.36 17.71
CA GLY A 116 73.97 -90.86 17.49
C GLY A 116 74.39 -90.82 16.02
N ASP A 117 73.45 -90.83 15.08
CA ASP A 117 73.69 -90.95 13.64
C ASP A 117 74.15 -89.62 13.01
N ILE A 118 75.45 -89.32 13.16
CA ILE A 118 76.06 -88.08 12.66
C ILE A 118 75.96 -87.97 11.13
N ALA A 119 76.17 -89.07 10.40
CA ALA A 119 76.23 -89.06 8.94
C ALA A 119 74.87 -88.73 8.33
N TRP A 120 73.80 -89.33 8.86
CA TRP A 120 72.44 -88.98 8.47
C TRP A 120 72.12 -87.53 8.82
N TYR A 121 72.45 -87.10 10.05
CA TYR A 121 72.17 -85.73 10.50
C TYR A 121 72.83 -84.68 9.59
N GLN A 122 74.11 -84.84 9.26
CA GLN A 122 74.84 -83.92 8.38
C GLN A 122 74.25 -83.86 6.96
N THR A 123 73.71 -84.97 6.45
CA THR A 123 73.11 -85.02 5.11
C THR A 123 71.72 -84.38 5.08
N ASN A 124 70.96 -84.46 6.18
CA ASN A 124 69.55 -84.08 6.23
C ASN A 124 69.29 -82.72 6.89
N ILE A 125 70.24 -82.17 7.66
CA ILE A 125 70.08 -80.92 8.41
C ILE A 125 69.71 -79.72 7.52
N ASN A 126 70.35 -79.58 6.35
CA ASN A 126 70.08 -78.46 5.45
C ASN A 126 68.64 -78.49 4.93
N ASN A 127 68.14 -79.66 4.50
CA ASN A 127 66.74 -79.80 4.07
C ASN A 127 65.76 -79.49 5.21
N TYR A 128 66.07 -79.94 6.43
CA TYR A 128 65.23 -79.62 7.58
C TYR A 128 65.19 -78.11 7.87
N VAL A 129 66.33 -77.43 7.83
CA VAL A 129 66.43 -75.98 7.98
C VAL A 129 65.70 -75.25 6.85
N ASP A 130 65.82 -75.69 5.60
CA ASP A 130 65.09 -75.13 4.45
C ASP A 130 63.58 -75.17 4.67
N GLN A 131 63.07 -76.22 5.31
CA GLN A 131 61.65 -76.30 5.66
C GLN A 131 61.25 -75.33 6.77
N ILE A 132 62.14 -75.06 7.73
CA ILE A 132 61.93 -74.02 8.74
C ILE A 132 61.95 -72.64 8.05
N ASP A 133 62.87 -72.39 7.12
CA ASP A 133 62.92 -71.17 6.32
C ASP A 133 61.62 -70.94 5.57
N LEU A 134 61.12 -71.95 4.87
CA LEU A 134 59.83 -71.86 4.16
C LEU A 134 58.63 -71.67 5.11
N PHE A 135 58.69 -72.20 6.33
CA PHE A 135 57.66 -71.96 7.34
C PHE A 135 57.68 -70.52 7.85
N VAL A 136 58.86 -70.00 8.20
CA VAL A 136 59.03 -68.59 8.62
C VAL A 136 58.62 -67.65 7.50
N LEU A 137 58.99 -67.95 6.24
CA LEU A 137 58.57 -67.17 5.08
C LEU A 137 57.05 -67.16 4.91
N ALA A 138 56.37 -68.28 5.19
CA ALA A 138 54.92 -68.34 5.17
C ALA A 138 54.28 -67.49 6.30
N LEU A 139 54.92 -67.43 7.48
CA LEU A 139 54.50 -66.54 8.57
C LEU A 139 54.69 -65.06 8.20
N GLN A 140 55.82 -64.70 7.59
CA GLN A 140 56.07 -63.33 7.10
C GLN A 140 55.01 -62.88 6.09
N HIS A 141 54.77 -63.66 5.04
CA HIS A 141 53.72 -63.35 4.07
C HIS A 141 52.31 -63.29 4.69
N TYR A 142 52.04 -64.11 5.70
CA TYR A 142 50.77 -64.04 6.43
C TYR A 142 50.63 -62.73 7.21
N ALA A 143 51.68 -62.30 7.91
CA ALA A 143 51.72 -61.02 8.61
C ALA A 143 51.56 -59.84 7.65
N GLU A 144 52.28 -59.84 6.53
CA GLU A 144 52.19 -58.80 5.48
C GLU A 144 50.79 -58.71 4.87
N ARG A 145 50.15 -59.85 4.57
CA ARG A 145 48.77 -59.87 4.04
C ARG A 145 47.78 -59.27 5.03
N LYS A 146 47.92 -59.54 6.33
CA LYS A 146 47.08 -58.93 7.36
C LYS A 146 47.22 -57.40 7.37
N VAL A 147 48.46 -56.89 7.32
CA VAL A 147 48.72 -55.45 7.24
C VAL A 147 48.11 -54.84 5.98
N MET A 148 48.29 -55.47 4.81
CA MET A 148 47.71 -54.98 3.56
C MET A 148 46.18 -54.97 3.57
N LEU A 149 45.54 -55.96 4.20
CA LEU A 149 44.08 -55.96 4.40
C LEU A 149 43.61 -54.79 5.26
N VAL A 150 44.32 -54.47 6.35
CA VAL A 150 44.00 -53.29 7.17
C VAL A 150 44.11 -52.01 6.34
N VAL A 151 45.20 -51.85 5.58
CA VAL A 151 45.38 -50.68 4.72
C VAL A 151 44.22 -50.56 3.71
N ALA A 152 43.83 -51.66 3.08
CA ALA A 152 42.70 -51.69 2.15
C ALA A 152 41.37 -51.32 2.83
N ILE A 153 41.07 -51.89 4.01
CA ILE A 153 39.85 -51.59 4.78
C ILE A 153 39.85 -50.14 5.26
N SER A 154 40.97 -49.62 5.76
CA SER A 154 41.11 -48.24 6.19
C SER A 154 40.95 -47.26 5.03
N LEU A 155 41.52 -47.55 3.85
CA LEU A 155 41.35 -46.71 2.67
C LEU A 155 39.91 -46.72 2.17
N ALA A 156 39.28 -47.90 2.08
CA ALA A 156 37.88 -48.03 1.71
C ALA A 156 36.95 -47.32 2.72
N GLY A 157 37.25 -47.45 4.02
CA GLY A 157 36.56 -46.74 5.09
C GLY A 157 36.70 -45.22 4.96
N GLY A 158 37.91 -44.73 4.70
CA GLY A 158 38.18 -43.31 4.47
C GLY A 158 37.44 -42.74 3.26
N ILE A 159 37.47 -43.45 2.12
CA ILE A 159 36.71 -43.08 0.91
C ILE A 159 35.19 -43.09 1.21
N GLY A 160 34.70 -44.08 1.94
CA GLY A 160 33.31 -44.16 2.35
C GLY A 160 32.88 -43.00 3.24
N ILE A 161 33.70 -42.63 4.25
CA ILE A 161 33.46 -41.47 5.11
C ILE A 161 33.45 -40.19 4.26
N PHE A 162 34.44 -39.99 3.41
CA PHE A 162 34.52 -38.82 2.53
C PHE A 162 33.27 -38.71 1.64
N THR A 163 32.85 -39.83 1.05
CA THR A 163 31.64 -39.89 0.21
C THR A 163 30.39 -39.53 1.00
N LEU A 164 30.22 -40.08 2.20
CA LEU A 164 29.11 -39.74 3.10
C LEU A 164 29.12 -38.26 3.49
N VAL A 165 30.27 -37.71 3.88
CA VAL A 165 30.42 -36.28 4.21
C VAL A 165 30.08 -35.41 3.00
N PHE A 166 30.56 -35.75 1.80
CA PHE A 166 30.27 -34.99 0.59
C PHE A 166 28.76 -34.96 0.27
N PHE A 167 28.10 -36.11 0.26
CA PHE A 167 26.67 -36.19 -0.02
C PHE A 167 25.82 -35.51 1.06
N THR A 168 26.23 -35.60 2.33
CA THR A 168 25.50 -34.97 3.44
C THR A 168 25.62 -33.45 3.37
N LEU A 169 26.83 -32.90 3.15
CA LEU A 169 27.02 -31.46 2.92
C LEU A 169 26.27 -30.96 1.69
N ARG A 170 26.32 -31.70 0.58
CA ARG A 170 25.56 -31.37 -0.64
C ARG A 170 24.06 -31.32 -0.36
N ARG A 171 23.54 -32.29 0.39
CA ARG A 171 22.13 -32.34 0.78
C ARG A 171 21.74 -31.20 1.72
N ILE A 172 22.56 -30.88 2.72
CA ILE A 172 22.36 -29.72 3.60
C ILE A 172 22.33 -28.42 2.77
N ARG A 173 23.25 -28.25 1.84
CA ARG A 173 23.29 -27.05 0.99
C ARG A 173 22.02 -26.90 0.15
N GLN A 174 21.52 -27.99 -0.43
CA GLN A 174 20.35 -27.96 -1.32
C GLN A 174 19.02 -27.93 -0.59
N GLN A 175 18.87 -28.68 0.51
CA GLN A 175 17.59 -28.84 1.22
C GLN A 175 17.46 -27.91 2.43
N VAL A 176 18.55 -27.29 2.88
CA VAL A 176 18.56 -26.41 4.07
C VAL A 176 19.05 -25.01 3.74
N VAL A 177 20.31 -24.85 3.31
CA VAL A 177 20.93 -23.52 3.17
C VAL A 177 20.29 -22.70 2.04
N ARG A 178 20.11 -23.28 0.86
CA ARG A 178 19.51 -22.58 -0.29
C ARG A 178 18.06 -22.10 -0.01
N PRO A 179 17.13 -22.96 0.46
CA PRO A 179 15.77 -22.52 0.76
C PRO A 179 15.71 -21.49 1.89
N LEU A 180 16.60 -21.59 2.87
CA LEU A 180 16.68 -20.59 3.95
C LEU A 180 17.09 -19.22 3.41
N ASN A 181 18.10 -19.15 2.53
CA ASN A 181 18.47 -17.88 1.87
C ASN A 181 17.34 -17.31 1.00
N GLN A 182 16.57 -18.18 0.31
CA GLN A 182 15.40 -17.76 -0.46
C GLN A 182 14.31 -17.16 0.44
N LEU A 183 14.07 -17.77 1.60
CA LEU A 183 13.12 -17.25 2.59
C LEU A 183 13.56 -15.90 3.17
N VAL A 184 14.85 -15.74 3.48
CA VAL A 184 15.40 -14.44 3.92
C VAL A 184 15.20 -13.38 2.86
N THR A 185 15.51 -13.70 1.59
CA THR A 185 15.32 -12.78 0.47
C THR A 185 13.85 -12.42 0.27
N ALA A 186 12.95 -13.40 0.37
CA ALA A 186 11.52 -13.18 0.27
C ALA A 186 11.00 -12.29 1.41
N SER A 187 11.49 -12.50 2.63
CA SER A 187 11.14 -11.67 3.80
C SER A 187 11.57 -10.21 3.60
N GLN A 188 12.81 -9.97 3.16
CA GLN A 188 13.31 -8.62 2.88
C GLN A 188 12.50 -7.92 1.78
N ARG A 189 12.03 -8.65 0.75
CA ARG A 189 11.18 -8.06 -0.29
C ARG A 189 9.81 -7.67 0.22
N ILE A 190 9.17 -8.54 1.02
CA ILE A 190 7.88 -8.23 1.65
C ILE A 190 7.99 -7.00 2.56
N GLU A 191 9.10 -6.88 3.31
CA GLU A 191 9.39 -5.71 4.14
C GLU A 191 9.41 -4.40 3.34
N HIS A 192 9.88 -4.43 2.09
CA HIS A 192 9.90 -3.28 1.19
C HIS A 192 8.65 -3.16 0.30
N GLY A 193 7.54 -3.84 0.66
CA GLY A 193 6.28 -3.80 -0.09
C GLY A 193 6.31 -4.52 -1.44
N GLN A 194 7.34 -5.32 -1.72
CA GLN A 194 7.49 -6.06 -2.97
C GLN A 194 6.91 -7.47 -2.84
N PHE A 195 5.64 -7.64 -3.21
CA PHE A 195 4.92 -8.91 -3.11
C PHE A 195 4.97 -9.79 -4.38
N ALA A 196 5.89 -9.50 -5.31
CA ALA A 196 6.06 -10.31 -6.51
C ALA A 196 6.41 -11.77 -6.12
N PRO A 197 5.82 -12.79 -6.79
CA PRO A 197 5.98 -14.18 -6.39
C PRO A 197 7.44 -14.61 -6.50
N LEU A 198 8.09 -14.87 -5.36
CA LEU A 198 9.32 -15.64 -5.33
C LEU A 198 8.97 -17.13 -5.39
N PRO A 199 9.62 -17.93 -6.25
CA PRO A 199 9.46 -19.37 -6.23
C PRO A 199 10.17 -19.94 -4.99
N LEU A 200 9.46 -19.96 -3.86
CA LEU A 200 9.86 -20.74 -2.69
C LEU A 200 9.56 -22.22 -2.97
N ASP A 201 10.53 -23.08 -2.74
CA ASP A 201 10.37 -24.52 -2.97
C ASP A 201 9.50 -25.16 -1.87
N THR A 202 8.20 -25.25 -2.13
CA THR A 202 7.22 -25.89 -1.24
C THR A 202 7.20 -27.41 -1.35
N SER A 203 7.94 -27.99 -2.31
CA SER A 203 7.97 -29.44 -2.55
C SER A 203 8.91 -30.19 -1.60
N LEU A 204 9.75 -29.45 -0.86
CA LEU A 204 10.71 -30.03 0.06
C LEU A 204 9.99 -30.85 1.15
N PRO A 205 10.44 -32.09 1.40
CA PRO A 205 9.77 -32.98 2.36
C PRO A 205 10.12 -32.66 3.82
N ASN A 206 10.88 -31.60 4.07
CA ASN A 206 11.39 -31.20 5.38
C ASN A 206 10.68 -29.95 5.94
N GLU A 207 11.13 -29.46 7.09
CA GLU A 207 10.59 -28.29 7.79
C GLU A 207 10.56 -27.04 6.89
N LEU A 208 11.54 -26.90 6.00
CA LEU A 208 11.67 -25.72 5.14
C LEU A 208 10.64 -25.71 4.01
N GLY A 209 10.19 -26.87 3.53
CA GLY A 209 9.06 -26.93 2.60
C GLY A 209 7.74 -26.52 3.24
N LEU A 210 7.53 -26.93 4.51
CA LEU A 210 6.39 -26.47 5.29
C LEU A 210 6.45 -24.96 5.53
N LEU A 211 7.63 -24.44 5.91
CA LEU A 211 7.83 -23.00 6.13
C LEU A 211 7.65 -22.19 4.84
N ALA A 212 8.16 -22.69 3.70
CA ALA A 212 7.94 -22.10 2.39
C ALA A 212 6.44 -22.00 2.06
N LYS A 213 5.67 -23.04 2.38
CA LYS A 213 4.23 -23.07 2.13
C LYS A 213 3.48 -22.08 3.01
N THR A 214 3.73 -22.07 4.32
CA THR A 214 3.08 -21.15 5.25
C THR A 214 3.46 -19.71 4.96
N PHE A 215 4.74 -19.44 4.66
CA PHE A 215 5.22 -18.12 4.25
C PHE A 215 4.55 -17.64 2.97
N SER A 216 4.45 -18.49 1.94
CA SER A 216 3.78 -18.13 0.68
C SER A 216 2.31 -17.79 0.91
N GLN A 217 1.63 -18.51 1.80
CA GLN A 217 0.25 -18.22 2.15
C GLN A 217 0.12 -16.89 2.91
N MET A 218 0.96 -16.62 3.90
CA MET A 218 0.98 -15.34 4.62
C MET A 218 1.29 -14.17 3.67
N SER A 219 2.29 -14.31 2.80
CA SER A 219 2.65 -13.32 1.80
C SER A 219 1.49 -13.04 0.82
N SER A 220 0.76 -14.08 0.41
CA SER A 220 -0.39 -13.92 -0.49
C SER A 220 -1.55 -13.18 0.17
N GLU A 221 -1.83 -13.42 1.45
CA GLU A 221 -2.88 -12.71 2.17
C GLU A 221 -2.49 -11.24 2.42
N LEU A 222 -1.23 -10.98 2.78
CA LEU A 222 -0.71 -9.59 2.88
C LEU A 222 -0.84 -8.82 1.56
N HIS A 223 -0.51 -9.46 0.44
CA HIS A 223 -0.65 -8.84 -0.88
C HIS A 223 -2.09 -8.48 -1.21
N LYS A 224 -3.05 -9.36 -0.88
CA LYS A 224 -4.49 -9.08 -1.05
C LYS A 224 -4.93 -7.90 -0.19
N LEU A 225 -4.52 -7.86 1.08
CA LEU A 225 -4.83 -6.77 2.00
C LEU A 225 -4.29 -5.44 1.47
N TYR A 226 -3.03 -5.41 1.03
CA TYR A 226 -2.41 -4.20 0.47
C TYR A 226 -3.16 -3.68 -0.75
N ARG A 227 -3.49 -4.55 -1.71
CA ARG A 227 -4.29 -4.17 -2.90
C ARG A 227 -5.69 -3.68 -2.54
N SER A 228 -6.35 -4.32 -1.57
CA SER A 228 -7.68 -3.89 -1.13
C SER A 228 -7.64 -2.52 -0.46
N LEU A 229 -6.58 -2.23 0.31
CA LEU A 229 -6.39 -0.95 0.95
C LEU A 229 -6.07 0.13 -0.08
N GLU A 230 -5.19 -0.15 -1.04
CA GLU A 230 -4.85 0.77 -2.13
C GLU A 230 -6.08 1.15 -2.96
N ALA A 231 -6.92 0.17 -3.32
CA ALA A 231 -8.19 0.42 -4.00
C ALA A 231 -9.16 1.28 -3.16
N SER A 232 -9.25 1.01 -1.85
CA SER A 232 -10.12 1.80 -0.95
C SER A 232 -9.59 3.22 -0.72
N VAL A 233 -8.26 3.42 -0.68
CA VAL A 233 -7.64 4.75 -0.62
C VAL A 233 -7.89 5.51 -1.91
N GLU A 234 -7.76 4.87 -3.07
CA GLU A 234 -8.05 5.49 -4.37
C GLU A 234 -9.52 5.92 -4.47
N GLU A 235 -10.46 5.04 -4.10
CA GLU A 235 -11.90 5.34 -4.05
C GLU A 235 -12.19 6.53 -3.11
N LYS A 236 -11.65 6.51 -1.87
CA LYS A 236 -11.85 7.61 -0.92
C LYS A 236 -11.21 8.92 -1.36
N THR A 237 -10.06 8.85 -2.03
CA THR A 237 -9.39 10.03 -2.56
C THR A 237 -10.21 10.64 -3.70
N HIS A 238 -10.81 9.81 -4.55
CA HIS A 238 -11.72 10.23 -5.60
C HIS A 238 -12.98 10.91 -5.04
N ASP A 239 -13.66 10.25 -4.10
CA ASP A 239 -14.85 10.79 -3.41
C ASP A 239 -14.55 12.15 -2.76
N LEU A 240 -13.41 12.26 -2.09
CA LEU A 240 -12.99 13.49 -1.42
C LEU A 240 -12.71 14.61 -2.42
N HIS A 241 -12.08 14.30 -3.56
CA HIS A 241 -11.80 15.28 -4.60
C HIS A 241 -13.10 15.82 -5.22
N GLU A 242 -14.08 14.95 -5.47
CA GLU A 242 -15.39 15.35 -5.98
C GLU A 242 -16.16 16.21 -4.98
N ALA A 243 -16.16 15.82 -3.69
CA ALA A 243 -16.77 16.61 -2.62
C ALA A 243 -16.11 17.98 -2.45
N HIS A 244 -14.77 18.04 -2.48
CA HIS A 244 -14.00 19.27 -2.40
C HIS A 244 -14.32 20.21 -3.57
N ARG A 245 -14.35 19.70 -4.81
CA ARG A 245 -14.74 20.48 -6.00
C ARG A 245 -16.14 21.08 -5.86
N ARG A 246 -17.11 20.30 -5.36
CA ARG A 246 -18.48 20.80 -5.13
C ARG A 246 -18.52 21.93 -4.09
N LEU A 247 -17.84 21.76 -2.95
CA LEU A 247 -17.79 22.79 -1.92
C LEU A 247 -17.14 24.08 -2.42
N GLU A 248 -16.08 23.98 -3.20
CA GLU A 248 -15.40 25.14 -3.81
C GLU A 248 -16.35 25.93 -4.72
N VAL A 249 -17.08 25.25 -5.62
CA VAL A 249 -18.10 25.91 -6.47
C VAL A 249 -19.13 26.62 -5.60
N LEU A 250 -19.68 25.95 -4.58
CA LEU A 250 -20.71 26.52 -3.73
C LEU A 250 -20.20 27.71 -2.91
N TYR A 251 -18.95 27.64 -2.46
CA TYR A 251 -18.29 28.71 -1.73
C TYR A 251 -18.10 29.96 -2.60
N GLN A 252 -17.61 29.80 -3.83
CA GLN A 252 -17.46 30.90 -4.78
C GLN A 252 -18.82 31.51 -5.17
N CYS A 253 -19.85 30.67 -5.41
CA CYS A 253 -21.21 31.15 -5.65
C CYS A 253 -21.74 31.97 -4.46
N SER A 254 -21.48 31.53 -3.23
CA SER A 254 -21.86 32.25 -2.02
C SER A 254 -21.12 33.59 -1.88
N GLN A 255 -19.81 33.62 -2.18
CA GLN A 255 -19.05 34.88 -2.19
C GLN A 255 -19.59 35.88 -3.22
N ALA A 256 -20.00 35.42 -4.41
CA ALA A 256 -20.60 36.27 -5.44
C ALA A 256 -21.92 36.93 -5.00
N LEU A 257 -22.65 36.32 -4.06
CA LEU A 257 -23.86 36.87 -3.45
C LEU A 257 -23.58 37.75 -2.23
N ASN A 258 -22.38 37.68 -1.65
CA ASN A 258 -22.01 38.43 -0.46
C ASN A 258 -21.50 39.83 -0.80
N THR A 259 -22.31 40.61 -1.50
CA THR A 259 -22.04 41.99 -1.90
C THR A 259 -23.03 42.96 -1.22
N SER A 260 -22.69 44.25 -1.16
CA SER A 260 -23.58 45.26 -0.56
C SER A 260 -24.87 45.50 -1.35
N GLN A 261 -24.85 45.23 -2.65
CA GLN A 261 -26.00 45.29 -3.53
C GLN A 261 -25.98 44.05 -4.44
N ILE A 262 -27.06 43.28 -4.41
CA ILE A 262 -27.22 42.12 -5.27
C ILE A 262 -27.88 42.61 -6.57
N ASP A 263 -27.23 42.42 -7.71
CA ASP A 263 -27.72 42.86 -9.01
C ASP A 263 -27.62 41.76 -10.08
N VAL A 264 -27.95 42.11 -11.33
CA VAL A 264 -27.91 41.19 -12.47
C VAL A 264 -26.51 40.62 -12.72
N HIS A 265 -25.45 41.37 -12.41
CA HIS A 265 -24.08 40.93 -12.61
C HIS A 265 -23.70 39.84 -11.61
N CYS A 266 -24.16 39.92 -10.35
CA CYS A 266 -23.98 38.85 -9.36
C CYS A 266 -24.55 37.51 -9.86
N PHE A 267 -25.78 37.51 -10.39
CA PHE A 267 -26.40 36.29 -10.89
C PHE A 267 -25.69 35.73 -12.12
N ARG A 268 -25.27 36.60 -13.06
CA ARG A 268 -24.47 36.18 -14.22
C ARG A 268 -23.15 35.54 -13.78
N HIS A 269 -22.48 36.13 -12.78
CA HIS A 269 -21.23 35.60 -12.27
C HIS A 269 -21.39 34.22 -11.63
N ILE A 270 -22.49 33.96 -10.92
CA ILE A 270 -22.81 32.62 -10.39
C ILE A 270 -22.96 31.60 -11.51
N LEU A 271 -23.70 31.94 -12.58
CA LEU A 271 -23.83 31.03 -13.73
C LEU A 271 -22.47 30.79 -14.40
N GLN A 272 -21.61 31.80 -14.47
CA GLN A 272 -20.26 31.68 -15.00
C GLN A 272 -19.38 30.73 -14.17
N ILE A 273 -19.38 30.86 -12.83
CA ILE A 273 -18.63 29.98 -11.91
C ILE A 273 -19.02 28.51 -12.13
N VAL A 274 -20.33 28.24 -12.21
CA VAL A 274 -20.85 26.88 -12.42
C VAL A 274 -20.40 26.31 -13.77
N ARG A 275 -20.37 27.13 -14.82
CA ARG A 275 -19.90 26.73 -16.15
C ARG A 275 -18.38 26.49 -16.18
N GLU A 276 -17.60 27.39 -15.58
CA GLU A 276 -16.13 27.28 -15.52
C GLU A 276 -15.63 26.07 -14.74
N HIS A 277 -16.49 25.48 -13.90
CA HIS A 277 -16.21 24.24 -13.19
C HIS A 277 -16.90 23.02 -13.82
N ASP A 278 -17.20 23.06 -15.13
CA ASP A 278 -17.79 21.99 -15.96
C ASP A 278 -19.05 21.32 -15.37
N ALA A 279 -19.75 22.01 -14.46
CA ALA A 279 -20.96 21.46 -13.87
C ALA A 279 -22.14 21.52 -14.85
N ALA A 280 -22.12 22.46 -15.79
CA ALA A 280 -23.08 22.55 -16.87
C ALA A 280 -22.44 23.16 -18.11
N TRP A 281 -22.88 22.67 -19.27
CA TRP A 281 -22.52 23.15 -20.60
C TRP A 281 -23.23 24.46 -20.97
N TYR A 282 -24.50 24.56 -20.57
CA TYR A 282 -25.36 25.72 -20.75
C TYR A 282 -26.15 25.95 -19.46
N LEU A 283 -26.32 27.21 -19.07
CA LEU A 283 -27.18 27.64 -17.98
C LEU A 283 -28.00 28.86 -18.41
N GLU A 284 -29.24 28.94 -17.98
CA GLU A 284 -30.10 30.10 -18.14
C GLU A 284 -30.99 30.29 -16.92
N LEU A 285 -30.95 31.47 -16.33
CA LEU A 285 -31.86 31.90 -15.28
C LEU A 285 -32.95 32.80 -15.87
N THR A 286 -34.21 32.42 -15.67
CA THR A 286 -35.39 33.19 -16.07
C THR A 286 -36.19 33.62 -14.85
N VAL A 287 -36.53 34.91 -14.77
CA VAL A 287 -37.26 35.52 -13.65
C VAL A 287 -38.36 36.41 -14.21
N GLY A 288 -39.62 35.94 -14.12
CA GLY A 288 -40.76 36.58 -14.79
C GLY A 288 -40.58 36.67 -16.31
N ASP A 289 -41.30 37.60 -16.95
CA ASP A 289 -41.35 37.68 -18.41
C ASP A 289 -40.17 38.46 -19.03
N ASN A 290 -39.48 39.29 -18.26
CA ASN A 290 -38.56 40.30 -18.79
C ASN A 290 -37.09 40.09 -18.42
N TRP A 291 -36.77 39.11 -17.56
CA TRP A 291 -35.41 38.93 -17.09
C TRP A 291 -34.89 37.52 -17.38
N ARG A 292 -33.98 37.44 -18.36
CA ARG A 292 -33.31 36.21 -18.80
C ARG A 292 -31.80 36.44 -18.84
N ILE A 293 -31.05 35.61 -18.13
CA ILE A 293 -29.57 35.61 -18.13
C ILE A 293 -29.11 34.22 -18.53
N SER A 294 -28.26 34.13 -19.54
CA SER A 294 -27.72 32.85 -20.02
C SER A 294 -26.19 32.86 -20.04
N GLU A 295 -25.59 31.72 -19.73
CA GLU A 295 -24.17 31.46 -19.86
C GLU A 295 -23.92 30.14 -20.61
N GLY A 296 -23.17 30.20 -21.70
CA GLY A 296 -22.81 29.05 -22.53
C GLY A 296 -23.56 29.02 -23.87
N MET A 297 -23.40 27.94 -24.63
CA MET A 297 -24.12 27.70 -25.88
C MET A 297 -25.01 26.48 -25.74
N GLN A 298 -26.28 26.61 -26.12
CA GLN A 298 -27.21 25.49 -26.12
C GLN A 298 -26.72 24.39 -27.06
N SER A 299 -26.69 23.16 -26.56
CA SER A 299 -26.40 21.98 -27.37
C SER A 299 -27.71 21.30 -27.79
N PRO A 300 -27.93 21.00 -29.07
CA PRO A 300 -29.09 20.23 -29.52
C PRO A 300 -29.04 18.76 -29.05
N ASP A 301 -27.86 18.26 -28.69
CA ASP A 301 -27.64 16.84 -28.33
C ASP A 301 -27.81 16.55 -26.83
N LEU A 302 -27.93 17.60 -25.99
CA LEU A 302 -28.08 17.46 -24.55
C LEU A 302 -29.50 17.84 -24.09
N PRO A 303 -30.16 17.03 -23.25
CA PRO A 303 -31.51 17.35 -22.77
C PRO A 303 -31.48 18.59 -21.86
N MET A 304 -32.41 19.51 -22.08
CA MET A 304 -32.63 20.65 -21.19
C MET A 304 -33.24 20.16 -19.87
N GLN A 305 -32.61 20.50 -18.77
CA GLN A 305 -33.10 20.28 -17.41
C GLN A 305 -33.63 21.58 -16.85
N MET A 306 -34.66 21.51 -16.00
CA MET A 306 -35.29 22.68 -15.40
C MET A 306 -35.36 22.49 -13.89
N LEU A 307 -34.93 23.52 -13.16
CA LEU A 307 -34.97 23.56 -11.70
C LEU A 307 -35.68 24.84 -11.24
N PRO A 308 -36.73 24.74 -10.42
CA PRO A 308 -37.37 25.93 -9.88
C PRO A 308 -36.38 26.62 -8.92
N VAL A 309 -36.28 27.94 -9.05
CA VAL A 309 -35.47 28.81 -8.19
C VAL A 309 -36.37 29.34 -7.09
N THR A 310 -36.30 28.71 -5.93
CA THR A 310 -37.21 28.96 -4.82
C THR A 310 -36.50 29.53 -3.60
N MET A 311 -37.23 30.32 -2.84
CA MET A 311 -36.86 30.68 -1.47
C MET A 311 -38.09 30.42 -0.59
N GLN A 312 -37.94 29.53 0.38
CA GLN A 312 -39.05 28.94 1.13
C GLN A 312 -40.05 28.27 0.15
N ASP A 313 -41.32 28.68 0.15
CA ASP A 313 -42.37 28.12 -0.72
C ASP A 313 -42.67 29.00 -1.95
N THR A 314 -41.93 30.09 -2.16
CA THR A 314 -42.15 31.00 -3.28
C THR A 314 -41.14 30.75 -4.40
N VAL A 315 -41.65 30.59 -5.63
CA VAL A 315 -40.84 30.48 -6.84
C VAL A 315 -40.54 31.88 -7.35
N TYR A 316 -39.25 32.23 -7.44
CA TYR A 316 -38.80 33.52 -7.97
C TYR A 316 -38.33 33.41 -9.42
N GLY A 317 -38.00 32.21 -9.90
CA GLY A 317 -37.60 31.99 -11.28
C GLY A 317 -37.37 30.52 -11.60
N GLU A 318 -36.78 30.26 -12.75
CA GLU A 318 -36.43 28.93 -13.24
C GLU A 318 -34.98 28.92 -13.73
N LEU A 319 -34.25 27.88 -13.35
CA LEU A 319 -32.88 27.61 -13.79
C LEU A 319 -32.92 26.47 -14.81
N HIS A 320 -32.68 26.83 -16.06
CA HIS A 320 -32.53 25.92 -17.19
C HIS A 320 -31.06 25.56 -17.34
N TRP A 321 -30.73 24.29 -17.56
CA TRP A 321 -29.34 23.87 -17.75
C TRP A 321 -29.20 22.61 -18.59
N GLN A 322 -28.02 22.44 -19.18
CA GLN A 322 -27.63 21.24 -19.93
C GLN A 322 -26.28 20.74 -19.42
N SER A 323 -26.12 19.44 -19.24
CA SER A 323 -24.83 18.82 -18.87
C SER A 323 -24.67 17.46 -19.54
N PRO A 324 -23.44 17.08 -19.93
CA PRO A 324 -23.13 15.72 -20.35
C PRO A 324 -23.41 14.67 -19.25
N ASN A 325 -23.30 15.06 -17.96
CA ASN A 325 -23.55 14.17 -16.83
C ASN A 325 -24.57 14.79 -15.85
N VAL A 326 -25.85 14.65 -16.21
CA VAL A 326 -26.98 15.19 -15.43
C VAL A 326 -26.93 14.76 -13.97
N ASN A 327 -26.74 13.46 -13.69
CA ASN A 327 -26.80 12.93 -12.33
C ASN A 327 -25.70 13.49 -11.41
N ALA A 328 -24.49 13.70 -11.92
CA ALA A 328 -23.39 14.26 -11.13
C ALA A 328 -23.58 15.76 -10.83
N SER A 329 -24.20 16.49 -11.77
CA SER A 329 -24.45 17.93 -11.68
C SER A 329 -25.67 18.31 -10.85
N THR A 330 -26.71 17.46 -10.81
CA THR A 330 -27.99 17.76 -10.15
C THR A 330 -27.86 18.21 -8.68
N PRO A 331 -27.09 17.55 -7.79
CA PRO A 331 -26.97 17.98 -6.39
C PRO A 331 -26.38 19.38 -6.23
N LEU A 332 -25.36 19.69 -7.05
CA LEU A 332 -24.73 21.00 -7.07
C LEU A 332 -25.71 22.06 -7.58
N LEU A 333 -26.41 21.78 -8.67
CA LEU A 333 -27.35 22.73 -9.28
C LEU A 333 -28.61 22.96 -8.44
N ASN A 334 -29.06 21.98 -7.66
CA ASN A 334 -30.08 22.19 -6.63
C ASN A 334 -29.63 23.21 -5.57
N SER A 335 -28.38 23.08 -5.12
CA SER A 335 -27.79 23.99 -4.13
C SER A 335 -27.58 25.40 -4.71
N VAL A 336 -27.13 25.48 -5.96
CA VAL A 336 -27.02 26.75 -6.70
C VAL A 336 -28.38 27.38 -6.91
N SER A 337 -29.40 26.61 -7.31
CA SER A 337 -30.79 27.09 -7.45
C SER A 337 -31.31 27.69 -6.15
N THR A 338 -31.04 27.04 -5.01
CA THR A 338 -31.41 27.56 -3.68
C THR A 338 -30.68 28.87 -3.36
N MET A 339 -29.39 28.99 -3.72
CA MET A 339 -28.63 30.23 -3.55
C MET A 339 -29.13 31.36 -4.44
N LEU A 340 -29.43 31.05 -5.71
CA LEU A 340 -30.05 31.99 -6.64
C LEU A 340 -31.40 32.48 -6.08
N GLY A 341 -32.23 31.58 -5.54
CA GLY A 341 -33.51 31.94 -4.94
C GLY A 341 -33.37 32.91 -3.76
N ARG A 342 -32.39 32.68 -2.89
CA ARG A 342 -32.04 33.63 -1.82
C ARG A 342 -31.60 34.98 -2.38
N GLY A 343 -30.71 34.98 -3.38
CA GLY A 343 -30.24 36.20 -4.02
C GLY A 343 -31.38 37.00 -4.66
N LEU A 344 -32.30 36.31 -5.37
CA LEU A 344 -33.47 36.90 -6.00
C LEU A 344 -34.41 37.54 -4.98
N TYR A 345 -34.69 36.83 -3.89
CA TYR A 345 -35.47 37.36 -2.77
C TYR A 345 -34.85 38.64 -2.21
N PHE A 346 -33.55 38.64 -1.93
CA PHE A 346 -32.85 39.83 -1.42
C PHE A 346 -32.81 40.96 -2.45
N ASN A 347 -32.62 40.69 -3.75
CA ASN A 347 -32.69 41.71 -4.80
C ASN A 347 -34.07 42.39 -4.83
N GLN A 348 -35.15 41.60 -4.74
CA GLN A 348 -36.51 42.14 -4.73
C GLN A 348 -36.80 42.94 -3.44
N ALA A 349 -36.39 42.43 -2.29
CA ALA A 349 -36.52 43.13 -1.01
C ALA A 349 -35.72 44.44 -0.99
N GLN A 350 -34.50 44.45 -1.54
CA GLN A 350 -33.67 45.65 -1.66
C GLN A 350 -34.34 46.70 -2.55
N LYS A 351 -34.89 46.31 -3.70
CA LYS A 351 -35.65 47.21 -4.58
C LYS A 351 -36.87 47.79 -3.88
N HIS A 352 -37.62 46.96 -3.16
CA HIS A 352 -38.79 47.39 -2.38
C HIS A 352 -38.38 48.36 -1.26
N PHE A 353 -37.27 48.12 -0.56
CA PHE A 353 -36.77 49.02 0.47
C PHE A 353 -36.32 50.37 -0.11
N GLN A 354 -35.63 50.36 -1.25
CA GLN A 354 -35.27 51.60 -1.96
C GLN A 354 -36.51 52.40 -2.38
N GLN A 355 -37.57 51.74 -2.84
CA GLN A 355 -38.84 52.41 -3.17
C GLN A 355 -39.48 53.04 -1.93
N LEU A 356 -39.51 52.34 -0.79
CA LEU A 356 -40.03 52.89 0.46
C LEU A 356 -39.22 54.10 0.95
N LEU A 357 -37.89 54.03 0.87
CA LEU A 357 -37.02 55.14 1.26
C LEU A 357 -37.28 56.38 0.39
N LEU A 358 -37.41 56.18 -0.94
CA LEU A 358 -37.77 57.25 -1.87
C LEU A 358 -39.15 57.84 -1.56
N MET A 359 -40.14 57.00 -1.19
CA MET A 359 -41.46 57.46 -0.78
C MET A 359 -41.40 58.28 0.53
N GLU A 360 -40.62 57.85 1.51
CA GLU A 360 -40.45 58.58 2.78
C GLU A 360 -39.77 59.93 2.58
N GLU A 361 -38.70 59.97 1.78
CA GLU A 361 -38.01 61.21 1.41
C GLU A 361 -38.97 62.19 0.72
N ARG A 362 -39.75 61.71 -0.25
CA ARG A 362 -40.78 62.49 -0.95
C ARG A 362 -41.86 63.01 -0.02
N ALA A 363 -42.35 62.19 0.90
CA ALA A 363 -43.37 62.60 1.87
C ALA A 363 -42.84 63.67 2.82
N THR A 364 -41.56 63.58 3.20
CA THR A 364 -40.87 64.57 4.02
C THR A 364 -40.74 65.90 3.28
N ILE A 365 -40.25 65.88 2.03
CA ILE A 365 -40.14 67.07 1.19
C ILE A 365 -41.51 67.75 0.99
N ALA A 366 -42.56 66.99 0.66
CA ALA A 366 -43.90 67.56 0.47
C ALA A 366 -44.43 68.23 1.75
N ARG A 367 -44.16 67.64 2.93
CA ARG A 367 -44.53 68.20 4.23
C ARG A 367 -43.77 69.49 4.53
N GLU A 368 -42.45 69.49 4.33
CA GLU A 368 -41.60 70.67 4.54
C GLU A 368 -41.95 71.82 3.58
N LEU A 369 -42.21 71.52 2.30
CA LEU A 369 -42.67 72.50 1.31
C LEU A 369 -44.03 73.11 1.69
N HIS A 370 -44.98 72.30 2.17
CA HIS A 370 -46.28 72.77 2.63
C HIS A 370 -46.15 73.67 3.87
N ASP A 371 -45.40 73.23 4.88
CA ASP A 371 -45.30 73.95 6.15
C ASP A 371 -44.46 75.22 6.05
N SER A 372 -43.42 75.27 5.21
CA SER A 372 -42.57 76.46 5.08
C SER A 372 -43.07 77.43 4.00
N LEU A 373 -43.33 76.98 2.78
CA LEU A 373 -43.63 77.87 1.65
C LEU A 373 -45.12 78.21 1.56
N ALA A 374 -46.01 77.23 1.76
CA ALA A 374 -47.45 77.49 1.63
C ALA A 374 -47.96 78.38 2.78
N GLN A 375 -47.38 78.24 3.98
CA GLN A 375 -47.64 79.11 5.12
C GLN A 375 -47.12 80.53 4.88
N VAL A 376 -45.87 80.70 4.42
CA VAL A 376 -45.30 82.02 4.12
C VAL A 376 -46.08 82.74 3.03
N LEU A 377 -46.46 82.04 1.95
CA LEU A 377 -47.31 82.60 0.90
C LEU A 377 -48.70 82.97 1.43
N SER A 378 -49.31 82.14 2.28
CA SER A 378 -50.60 82.47 2.92
C SER A 378 -50.51 83.71 3.80
N TYR A 379 -49.44 83.83 4.59
CA TYR A 379 -49.17 85.01 5.42
C TYR A 379 -48.98 86.26 4.57
N LEU A 380 -48.15 86.20 3.52
CA LEU A 380 -47.94 87.33 2.61
C LEU A 380 -49.24 87.73 1.89
N ARG A 381 -50.11 86.77 1.55
CA ARG A 381 -51.44 87.06 0.97
C ARG A 381 -52.32 87.84 1.93
N ILE A 382 -52.32 87.47 3.21
CA ILE A 382 -53.07 88.18 4.26
C ILE A 382 -52.51 89.59 4.44
N GLN A 383 -51.19 89.76 4.54
CA GLN A 383 -50.54 91.07 4.67
C GLN A 383 -50.83 91.98 3.47
N LEU A 384 -50.80 91.43 2.26
CA LEU A 384 -51.13 92.17 1.05
C LEU A 384 -52.61 92.59 1.04
N THR A 385 -53.52 91.73 1.53
CA THR A 385 -54.94 92.06 1.65
C THR A 385 -55.18 93.19 2.65
N LEU A 386 -54.47 93.18 3.79
CA LEU A 386 -54.53 94.26 4.79
C LEU A 386 -53.95 95.56 4.25
N LEU A 387 -52.80 95.50 3.56
CA LEU A 387 -52.18 96.64 2.92
C LEU A 387 -53.12 97.26 1.87
N LYS A 388 -53.88 96.44 1.13
CA LYS A 388 -54.84 96.90 0.12
C LYS A 388 -55.94 97.75 0.73
N ARG A 389 -56.34 97.42 1.96
CA ARG A 389 -57.41 98.11 2.70
C ARG A 389 -56.91 99.39 3.39
N ALA A 390 -55.61 99.51 3.63
CA ALA A 390 -55.01 100.66 4.31
C ALA A 390 -54.62 101.81 3.36
N ILE A 391 -54.49 101.53 2.06
CA ILE A 391 -54.15 102.55 1.05
C ILE A 391 -55.44 103.15 0.47
N PRO A 392 -55.58 104.50 0.44
CA PRO A 392 -56.78 105.15 -0.09
C PRO A 392 -56.96 104.92 -1.60
N GLU A 393 -58.22 104.82 -2.04
CA GLU A 393 -58.59 104.38 -3.40
C GLU A 393 -58.18 105.36 -4.51
N ASP A 394 -57.84 106.60 -4.17
CA ASP A 394 -57.42 107.66 -5.10
C ASP A 394 -55.95 107.55 -5.55
N ASN A 395 -55.15 106.69 -4.91
CA ASN A 395 -53.75 106.45 -5.30
C ASN A 395 -53.62 105.33 -6.35
N ALA A 396 -53.89 105.67 -7.61
CA ALA A 396 -53.88 104.74 -8.74
C ALA A 396 -52.54 103.98 -8.92
N GLY A 397 -51.40 104.62 -8.64
CA GLY A 397 -50.07 103.99 -8.77
C GLY A 397 -49.85 102.87 -7.75
N ALA A 398 -50.20 103.11 -6.48
CA ALA A 398 -50.10 102.11 -5.44
C ALA A 398 -51.09 100.94 -5.68
N GLN A 399 -52.32 101.23 -6.10
CA GLN A 399 -53.32 100.20 -6.42
C GLN A 399 -52.88 99.28 -7.57
N SER A 400 -52.22 99.80 -8.60
CA SER A 400 -51.66 99.00 -9.70
C SER A 400 -50.59 98.02 -9.21
N ILE A 401 -49.61 98.51 -8.43
CA ILE A 401 -48.52 97.68 -7.90
C ILE A 401 -49.07 96.57 -6.99
N MET A 402 -50.07 96.90 -6.16
CA MET A 402 -50.73 95.91 -5.31
C MET A 402 -51.50 94.86 -6.10
N ALA A 403 -52.15 95.24 -7.18
CA ALA A 403 -52.84 94.30 -8.06
C ALA A 403 -51.84 93.32 -8.70
N ASP A 404 -50.68 93.80 -9.13
CA ASP A 404 -49.63 92.95 -9.71
C ASP A 404 -49.01 92.01 -8.67
N PHE A 405 -48.70 92.49 -7.46
CA PHE A 405 -48.28 91.62 -6.36
C PHE A 405 -49.35 90.59 -6.00
N SER A 406 -50.63 90.97 -6.00
CA SER A 406 -51.71 90.03 -5.69
C SER A 406 -51.85 88.98 -6.77
N ARG A 407 -51.66 89.33 -8.04
CA ARG A 407 -51.67 88.39 -9.16
C ARG A 407 -50.50 87.43 -9.04
N ALA A 408 -49.27 87.94 -8.93
CA ALA A 408 -48.06 87.13 -8.81
C ALA A 408 -48.09 86.19 -7.60
N LEU A 409 -48.61 86.63 -6.46
CA LEU A 409 -48.68 85.83 -5.24
C LEU A 409 -49.77 84.76 -5.30
N ASN A 410 -50.89 85.05 -5.95
CA ASN A 410 -51.93 84.04 -6.23
C ASN A 410 -51.43 83.00 -7.24
N ASP A 411 -50.70 83.40 -8.27
CA ASP A 411 -50.10 82.50 -9.26
C ASP A 411 -49.06 81.59 -8.60
N ALA A 412 -48.16 82.14 -7.76
CA ALA A 412 -47.18 81.37 -7.01
C ALA A 412 -47.85 80.39 -6.02
N TYR A 413 -48.92 80.82 -5.34
CA TYR A 413 -49.68 79.95 -4.44
C TYR A 413 -50.38 78.81 -5.19
N ARG A 414 -50.94 79.10 -6.38
CA ARG A 414 -51.57 78.09 -7.24
C ARG A 414 -50.54 77.07 -7.74
N GLN A 415 -49.39 77.52 -8.25
CA GLN A 415 -48.31 76.65 -8.70
C GLN A 415 -47.76 75.76 -7.58
N LEU A 416 -47.55 76.31 -6.38
CA LEU A 416 -47.11 75.52 -5.23
C LEU A 416 -48.15 74.45 -4.86
N ARG A 417 -49.44 74.80 -4.89
CA ARG A 417 -50.52 73.87 -4.59
C ARG A 417 -50.64 72.76 -5.63
N GLU A 418 -50.54 73.09 -6.91
CA GLU A 418 -50.54 72.12 -8.01
C GLU A 418 -49.34 71.15 -7.87
N LEU A 419 -48.14 71.67 -7.62
CA LEU A 419 -46.94 70.86 -7.42
C LEU A 419 -47.06 69.95 -6.19
N LEU A 420 -47.53 70.47 -5.04
CA LEU A 420 -47.78 69.67 -3.84
C LEU A 420 -48.82 68.57 -4.08
N THR A 421 -49.87 68.85 -4.85
CA THR A 421 -50.89 67.86 -5.21
C THR A 421 -50.32 66.77 -6.12
N THR A 422 -49.54 67.11 -7.15
CA THR A 422 -48.86 66.13 -8.01
C THR A 422 -47.89 65.27 -7.21
N PHE A 423 -47.06 65.87 -6.34
CA PHE A 423 -46.16 65.13 -5.45
C PHE A 423 -46.94 64.17 -4.53
N ARG A 424 -48.11 64.59 -4.01
CA ARG A 424 -48.95 63.75 -3.14
C ARG A 424 -49.65 62.61 -3.87
N LEU A 425 -50.11 62.82 -5.10
CA LEU A 425 -50.68 61.76 -5.94
C LEU A 425 -49.62 60.69 -6.26
N THR A 426 -48.39 61.11 -6.57
CA THR A 426 -47.26 60.17 -6.75
C THR A 426 -46.82 59.43 -5.49
N LEU A 427 -47.30 59.85 -4.31
CA LEU A 427 -47.03 59.21 -3.02
C LEU A 427 -48.09 58.17 -2.64
N GLN A 428 -49.31 58.27 -3.16
CA GLN A 428 -50.42 57.37 -2.79
C GLN A 428 -50.52 56.14 -3.70
N GLN A 429 -50.11 56.27 -4.96
CA GLN A 429 -50.18 55.22 -5.98
C GLN A 429 -48.77 54.67 -6.25
N ALA A 430 -48.58 53.36 -6.15
CA ALA A 430 -47.28 52.72 -6.37
C ALA A 430 -46.88 52.63 -7.85
N ASP A 431 -47.82 52.88 -8.77
CA ASP A 431 -47.64 52.74 -10.20
C ASP A 431 -48.25 53.88 -11.04
N LEU A 432 -47.51 54.30 -12.08
CA LEU A 432 -47.89 55.40 -12.98
C LEU A 432 -49.28 55.24 -13.63
N PRO A 433 -49.69 54.04 -14.10
CA PRO A 433 -51.01 53.86 -14.70
C PRO A 433 -52.14 54.23 -13.73
N SER A 434 -52.02 53.84 -12.46
CA SER A 434 -53.04 54.12 -11.45
C SER A 434 -53.06 55.59 -11.05
N ALA A 435 -51.88 56.24 -10.95
CA ALA A 435 -51.78 57.69 -10.73
C ALA A 435 -52.44 58.50 -11.88
N LEU A 436 -52.23 58.10 -13.14
CA LEU A 436 -52.87 58.73 -14.30
C LEU A 436 -54.38 58.50 -14.34
N HIS A 437 -54.86 57.33 -13.90
CA HIS A 437 -56.28 57.02 -13.85
C HIS A 437 -57.01 57.90 -12.83
N GLU A 438 -56.46 58.03 -11.62
CA GLU A 438 -57.02 58.89 -10.56
C GLU A 438 -57.06 60.36 -10.99
N MET A 439 -55.97 60.85 -11.59
CA MET A 439 -55.94 62.22 -12.14
C MET A 439 -56.98 62.44 -13.24
N LEU A 440 -57.21 61.42 -14.09
CA LEU A 440 -58.23 61.47 -15.13
C LEU A 440 -59.65 61.41 -14.58
N GLU A 441 -59.92 60.67 -13.51
CA GLU A 441 -61.22 60.65 -12.84
C GLU A 441 -61.57 62.05 -12.30
N ASP A 442 -60.62 62.70 -11.64
CA ASP A 442 -60.78 64.06 -11.14
C ASP A 442 -61.06 65.06 -12.28
N LEU A 443 -60.36 64.94 -13.41
CA LEU A 443 -60.54 65.83 -14.57
C LEU A 443 -61.84 65.55 -15.32
N GLN A 444 -62.24 64.28 -15.44
CA GLN A 444 -63.49 63.82 -16.05
C GLN A 444 -64.71 64.40 -15.31
N SER A 445 -64.61 64.62 -13.99
CA SER A 445 -65.68 65.25 -13.20
C SER A 445 -65.90 66.74 -13.53
N GLN A 446 -64.92 67.39 -14.15
CA GLN A 446 -64.90 68.83 -14.42
C GLN A 446 -65.25 69.16 -15.88
N THR A 447 -65.41 68.16 -16.74
CA THR A 447 -65.70 68.35 -18.18
C THR A 447 -66.73 67.34 -18.70
N PRO A 448 -67.66 67.76 -19.59
CA PRO A 448 -68.58 66.85 -20.25
C PRO A 448 -67.92 66.02 -21.38
N ALA A 449 -66.66 66.30 -21.73
CA ALA A 449 -65.91 65.51 -22.71
C ALA A 449 -65.55 64.13 -22.17
N LYS A 450 -65.69 63.06 -22.96
CA LYS A 450 -65.28 61.71 -22.57
C LYS A 450 -63.77 61.56 -22.71
N LEU A 451 -63.07 61.34 -21.60
CA LEU A 451 -61.63 61.11 -21.53
C LEU A 451 -61.36 59.60 -21.44
N THR A 452 -60.34 59.13 -22.16
CA THR A 452 -59.93 57.71 -22.16
C THR A 452 -58.41 57.60 -22.07
N LEU A 453 -57.91 56.77 -21.16
CA LEU A 453 -56.47 56.50 -20.97
C LEU A 453 -56.07 55.20 -21.69
N ASP A 454 -55.06 55.26 -22.56
CA ASP A 454 -54.33 54.08 -23.05
C ASP A 454 -52.85 54.22 -22.61
N CYS A 455 -52.51 53.62 -21.47
CA CYS A 455 -51.14 53.63 -20.94
C CYS A 455 -50.51 52.24 -21.08
N ARG A 456 -49.50 52.11 -21.95
CA ARG A 456 -48.80 50.84 -22.22
C ARG A 456 -47.39 50.77 -21.64
N LEU A 457 -47.07 51.67 -20.71
CA LEU A 457 -45.74 51.77 -20.10
C LEU A 457 -45.63 50.81 -18.90
N PRO A 458 -44.57 49.99 -18.82
CA PRO A 458 -44.31 49.18 -17.63
C PRO A 458 -44.02 50.08 -16.43
N THR A 459 -44.56 49.75 -15.26
CA THR A 459 -44.38 50.50 -13.99
C THR A 459 -42.91 50.79 -13.63
N LEU A 460 -41.98 49.97 -14.11
CA LEU A 460 -40.54 50.04 -13.85
C LEU A 460 -39.73 50.74 -14.94
N ALA A 461 -40.34 51.19 -16.04
CA ALA A 461 -39.62 51.69 -17.21
C ALA A 461 -39.21 53.16 -17.11
N LEU A 462 -39.84 53.93 -16.22
CA LEU A 462 -39.64 55.37 -16.10
C LEU A 462 -39.13 55.71 -14.71
N ASP A 463 -38.10 56.55 -14.67
CA ASP A 463 -37.62 57.10 -13.42
C ASP A 463 -38.68 58.03 -12.79
N ALA A 464 -38.49 58.29 -11.51
CA ALA A 464 -39.49 58.94 -10.71
C ALA A 464 -39.61 60.45 -11.00
N GLN A 465 -38.67 61.05 -11.73
CA GLN A 465 -38.72 62.44 -12.20
C GLN A 465 -39.56 62.54 -13.47
N MET A 466 -39.35 61.59 -14.41
CA MET A 466 -40.12 61.47 -15.64
C MET A 466 -41.59 61.20 -15.37
N GLN A 467 -41.91 60.40 -14.34
CA GLN A 467 -43.28 60.15 -13.92
C GLN A 467 -44.01 61.43 -13.47
N VAL A 468 -43.34 62.29 -12.70
CA VAL A 468 -43.90 63.58 -12.26
C VAL A 468 -44.10 64.51 -13.46
N HIS A 469 -43.12 64.58 -14.37
CA HIS A 469 -43.26 65.39 -15.58
C HIS A 469 -44.41 64.93 -16.47
N LEU A 470 -44.62 63.62 -16.60
CA LEU A 470 -45.75 63.08 -17.36
C LEU A 470 -47.10 63.40 -16.72
N LEU A 471 -47.19 63.39 -15.39
CA LEU A 471 -48.40 63.80 -14.67
C LEU A 471 -48.67 65.32 -14.71
N GLN A 472 -47.70 66.13 -15.14
CA GLN A 472 -47.84 67.58 -15.30
C GLN A 472 -48.29 68.02 -16.70
N ILE A 473 -48.27 67.11 -17.69
CA ILE A 473 -48.80 67.34 -19.04
C ILE A 473 -50.33 67.30 -18.96
#